data_AF-A0A6J1LYD4-F1
#
_entry.id   AF-A0A6J1LYD4-F1
#
_cell.length_a   1.000
_cell.length_b   1.000
_cell.length_c   1.000
_cell.angle_alpha   90.00
_cell.angle_beta   90.00
_cell.angle_gamma   90.00
#
_symmetry.space_group_name_H-M   'P 1'
#
loop_
_entity.id
_entity.type
_entity.pdbx_description
1 polymer ?
#
loop_
_entity_poly.entity_id
_entity_poly.type
_entity_poly.pdbx_seq_one_letter_code
_entity_poly.pdbx_strand_id
1 'polypeptide(L)'
;MSISEQHRTGLRDLLFNERNIPVLLQLARSVTKNVCSIDEPEEALGYLTAHVDDIHKLLHKRHITRDLLFKYLHTRLPGTSTDFTKVDLVMKVIQYWDTNLNKEIIEAPNSTISVAPPMQIPSEQDYPIHLMARKFGEWFFDKYNSDNLIQSDLWSDAALELKVIAADGVSELECCSAEEVLCSLVKAKQTFGFYFNPNLSHSGVQGRVDPYGQVVVLCCGTLHAAERSVGVFECAFGLLRDPHADNNWKPKKFKCLLRSELSPPRLHTLNESQTLQMALTLPTPTDTLD
;
A
#
# COMPACT_ATOMS: atom_id res chain seq x y z
N MET A 1 -18.23 -2.45 -21.36
CA MET A 1 -16.98 -3.22 -21.41
C MET A 1 -17.24 -4.43 -20.54
N SER A 2 -17.06 -5.64 -21.06
CA SER A 2 -17.33 -6.85 -20.27
C SER A 2 -16.36 -6.96 -19.09
N ILE A 3 -16.84 -7.50 -17.97
CA ILE A 3 -15.99 -7.82 -16.82
C ILE A 3 -14.88 -8.82 -17.20
N SER A 4 -13.68 -8.65 -16.61
CA SER A 4 -12.51 -9.50 -16.89
C SER A 4 -12.77 -10.96 -16.46
N GLU A 5 -12.07 -11.92 -17.09
CA GLU A 5 -12.23 -13.35 -16.77
C GLU A 5 -11.96 -13.67 -15.28
N GLN A 6 -11.04 -12.94 -14.61
CA GLN A 6 -10.81 -13.11 -13.17
C GLN A 6 -11.99 -12.68 -12.33
N HIS A 7 -12.65 -11.57 -12.70
CA HIS A 7 -13.88 -11.14 -12.05
C HIS A 7 -15.00 -12.17 -12.26
N ARG A 8 -15.04 -12.87 -13.40
CA ARG A 8 -15.99 -13.97 -13.63
C ARG A 8 -15.72 -15.15 -12.68
N THR A 9 -14.45 -15.56 -12.56
CA THR A 9 -14.03 -16.62 -11.63
C THR A 9 -14.30 -16.25 -10.18
N GLY A 10 -13.98 -15.01 -9.79
CA GLY A 10 -14.24 -14.48 -8.46
C GLY A 10 -15.73 -14.40 -8.13
N LEU A 11 -16.57 -13.97 -9.09
CA LEU A 11 -18.03 -13.97 -8.93
C LEU A 11 -18.58 -15.39 -8.75
N ARG A 12 -18.05 -16.36 -9.50
CA ARG A 12 -18.41 -17.77 -9.34
C ARG A 12 -18.05 -18.24 -7.94
N ASP A 13 -16.83 -18.02 -7.47
CA ASP A 13 -16.41 -18.42 -6.11
C ASP A 13 -17.25 -17.73 -5.01
N LEU A 14 -17.61 -16.45 -5.21
CA LEU A 14 -18.41 -15.67 -4.27
C LEU A 14 -19.87 -16.14 -4.18
N LEU A 15 -20.50 -16.40 -5.32
CA LEU A 15 -21.97 -16.56 -5.41
C LEU A 15 -22.42 -17.99 -5.65
N PHE A 16 -21.57 -18.83 -6.24
CA PHE A 16 -21.88 -20.22 -6.59
C PHE A 16 -21.55 -21.16 -5.42
N ASN A 17 -22.29 -21.01 -4.33
CA ASN A 17 -22.25 -21.90 -3.17
C ASN A 17 -23.64 -22.04 -2.53
N GLU A 18 -23.90 -23.13 -1.82
CA GLU A 18 -25.22 -23.47 -1.26
C GLU A 18 -25.86 -22.32 -0.44
N ARG A 19 -25.05 -21.48 0.20
CA ARG A 19 -25.52 -20.35 1.02
C ARG A 19 -25.89 -19.13 0.18
N ASN A 20 -25.22 -18.90 -0.95
CA ASN A 20 -25.34 -17.69 -1.76
C ASN A 20 -26.14 -17.88 -3.06
N ILE A 21 -26.52 -19.11 -3.42
CA ILE A 21 -27.38 -19.41 -4.59
C ILE A 21 -28.67 -18.55 -4.62
N PRO A 22 -29.40 -18.34 -3.50
CA PRO A 22 -30.59 -17.49 -3.51
C PRO A 22 -30.27 -16.02 -3.88
N VAL A 23 -29.10 -15.53 -3.48
CA VAL A 23 -28.61 -14.18 -3.80
C VAL A 23 -28.25 -14.10 -5.29
N LEU A 24 -27.59 -15.12 -5.83
CA LEU A 24 -27.24 -15.24 -7.25
C LEU A 24 -28.50 -15.17 -8.13
N LEU A 25 -29.55 -15.95 -7.80
CA LEU A 25 -30.81 -15.96 -8.55
C LEU A 25 -31.51 -14.59 -8.52
N GLN A 26 -31.52 -13.92 -7.36
CA GLN A 26 -32.09 -12.56 -7.24
C GLN A 26 -31.30 -11.51 -8.02
N LEU A 27 -29.97 -11.62 -8.05
CA LEU A 27 -29.12 -10.73 -8.83
C LEU A 27 -29.35 -10.92 -10.33
N ALA A 28 -29.37 -12.16 -10.81
CA ALA A 28 -29.61 -12.48 -12.21
C ALA A 28 -30.98 -11.95 -12.67
N ARG A 29 -32.04 -12.20 -11.90
CA ARG A 29 -33.39 -11.66 -12.13
C ARG A 29 -33.42 -10.12 -12.18
N SER A 30 -32.65 -9.45 -11.32
CA SER A 30 -32.56 -7.99 -11.30
C SER A 30 -31.84 -7.41 -12.53
N VAL A 31 -30.88 -8.15 -13.09
CA VAL A 31 -30.10 -7.73 -14.27
C VAL A 31 -30.86 -8.04 -15.56
N THR A 32 -31.62 -9.14 -15.61
CA THR A 32 -32.48 -9.50 -16.74
C THR A 32 -33.88 -8.85 -16.69
N LYS A 33 -34.13 -7.94 -15.72
CA LYS A 33 -35.42 -7.26 -15.51
C LYS A 33 -36.62 -8.23 -15.38
N ASN A 34 -36.40 -9.41 -14.80
CA ASN A 34 -37.39 -10.50 -14.67
C ASN A 34 -37.98 -11.02 -15.99
N VAL A 35 -37.30 -10.84 -17.12
CA VAL A 35 -37.80 -11.28 -18.44
C VAL A 35 -37.68 -12.81 -18.61
N CYS A 36 -36.75 -13.46 -17.89
CA CYS A 36 -36.53 -14.90 -17.94
C CYS A 36 -36.83 -15.56 -16.58
N SER A 37 -37.44 -16.76 -16.58
CA SER A 37 -37.51 -17.61 -15.37
C SER A 37 -36.15 -18.24 -15.17
N ILE A 38 -35.40 -17.75 -14.19
CA ILE A 38 -34.08 -18.26 -13.85
C ILE A 38 -34.23 -19.06 -12.56
N ASP A 39 -34.18 -20.37 -12.70
CA ASP A 39 -34.29 -21.34 -11.60
C ASP A 39 -33.01 -22.20 -11.47
N GLU A 40 -32.19 -22.25 -12.52
CA GLU A 40 -30.92 -22.97 -12.53
C GLU A 40 -29.73 -22.05 -12.17
N PRO A 41 -28.90 -22.39 -11.16
CA PRO A 41 -27.79 -21.55 -10.71
C PRO A 41 -26.71 -21.27 -11.77
N GLU A 42 -26.44 -22.23 -12.67
CA GLU A 42 -25.46 -22.04 -13.75
C GLU A 42 -25.95 -21.03 -14.80
N GLU A 43 -27.22 -21.16 -15.19
CA GLU A 43 -27.85 -20.23 -16.12
C GLU A 43 -27.89 -18.81 -15.51
N ALA A 44 -28.17 -18.71 -14.21
CA ALA A 44 -28.16 -17.45 -13.47
C ALA A 44 -26.79 -16.76 -13.49
N LEU A 45 -25.73 -17.53 -13.26
CA LEU A 45 -24.36 -17.01 -13.32
C LEU A 45 -24.00 -16.58 -14.75
N GLY A 46 -24.41 -17.36 -15.75
CA GLY A 46 -24.24 -17.03 -17.18
C GLY A 46 -24.84 -15.67 -17.54
N TYR A 47 -26.12 -15.45 -17.22
CA TYR A 47 -26.80 -14.16 -17.47
C TYR A 47 -26.18 -13.01 -16.68
N LEU A 48 -25.85 -13.24 -15.40
CA LEU A 48 -25.24 -12.22 -14.56
C LEU A 48 -23.92 -11.74 -15.19
N THR A 49 -23.14 -12.67 -15.69
CA THR A 49 -21.81 -12.39 -16.25
C THR A 49 -21.90 -11.75 -17.64
N ALA A 50 -22.90 -12.12 -18.44
CA ALA A 50 -23.10 -11.58 -19.79
C ALA A 50 -23.65 -10.14 -19.80
N HIS A 51 -24.38 -9.73 -18.75
CA HIS A 51 -25.08 -8.44 -18.71
C HIS A 51 -24.48 -7.43 -17.72
N VAL A 52 -23.34 -7.74 -17.09
CA VAL A 52 -22.66 -6.83 -16.17
C VAL A 52 -21.47 -6.16 -16.87
N ASP A 53 -21.56 -4.84 -17.01
CA ASP A 53 -20.49 -4.01 -17.57
C ASP A 53 -19.52 -3.46 -16.50
N ASP A 54 -19.88 -3.55 -15.22
CA ASP A 54 -19.16 -2.88 -14.14
C ASP A 54 -19.27 -3.71 -12.85
N ILE A 55 -18.14 -4.30 -12.45
CA ILE A 55 -18.05 -5.16 -11.28
C ILE A 55 -18.24 -4.38 -9.97
N HIS A 56 -17.80 -3.13 -9.91
CA HIS A 56 -18.00 -2.28 -8.72
C HIS A 56 -19.49 -2.03 -8.51
N LYS A 57 -20.23 -1.67 -9.58
CA LYS A 57 -21.69 -1.46 -9.48
C LYS A 57 -22.43 -2.73 -9.09
N LEU A 58 -21.99 -3.88 -9.58
CA LEU A 58 -22.59 -5.16 -9.21
C LEU A 58 -22.42 -5.44 -7.72
N LEU A 59 -21.19 -5.38 -7.20
CA LEU A 59 -20.89 -5.68 -5.80
C LEU A 59 -21.53 -4.70 -4.81
N HIS A 60 -21.88 -3.49 -5.26
CA HIS A 60 -22.64 -2.53 -4.45
C HIS A 60 -24.16 -2.79 -4.40
N LYS A 61 -24.72 -3.70 -5.22
CA LYS A 61 -26.16 -4.03 -5.21
C LYS A 61 -26.63 -4.47 -3.83
N ARG A 62 -27.90 -4.17 -3.50
CA ARG A 62 -28.47 -4.40 -2.16
C ARG A 62 -28.40 -5.86 -1.71
N HIS A 63 -28.51 -6.81 -2.64
CA HIS A 63 -28.53 -8.24 -2.35
C HIS A 63 -27.14 -8.78 -1.98
N ILE A 64 -26.07 -8.09 -2.41
CA ILE A 64 -24.71 -8.35 -1.94
C ILE A 64 -24.51 -7.54 -0.67
N THR A 65 -24.66 -8.18 0.47
CA THR A 65 -24.58 -7.52 1.78
C THR A 65 -23.13 -7.37 2.25
N ARG A 66 -22.91 -6.44 3.17
CA ARG A 66 -21.61 -6.25 3.84
C ARG A 66 -21.13 -7.57 4.46
N ASP A 67 -22.01 -8.26 5.16
CA ASP A 67 -21.73 -9.56 5.79
C ASP A 67 -21.31 -10.64 4.79
N LEU A 68 -21.93 -10.67 3.61
CA LEU A 68 -21.58 -11.64 2.57
C LEU A 68 -20.14 -11.40 2.08
N LEU A 69 -19.80 -10.14 1.75
CA LEU A 69 -18.45 -9.76 1.32
C LEU A 69 -17.41 -10.01 2.43
N PHE A 70 -17.77 -9.67 3.67
CA PHE A 70 -16.91 -9.89 4.84
C PHE A 70 -16.62 -11.38 5.05
N LYS A 71 -17.65 -12.25 5.06
CA LYS A 71 -17.48 -13.70 5.23
C LYS A 71 -16.65 -14.30 4.10
N TYR A 72 -16.87 -13.85 2.87
CA TYR A 72 -16.11 -14.27 1.72
C TYR A 72 -14.62 -13.93 1.87
N LEU A 73 -14.30 -12.66 2.15
CA LEU A 73 -12.93 -12.22 2.38
C LEU A 73 -12.29 -12.92 3.59
N HIS A 74 -13.01 -13.06 4.69
CA HIS A 74 -12.49 -13.68 5.90
C HIS A 74 -12.14 -15.16 5.72
N THR A 75 -12.88 -15.86 4.86
CA THR A 75 -12.60 -17.28 4.54
C THR A 75 -11.37 -17.43 3.62
N ARG A 76 -11.08 -16.43 2.78
CA ARG A 76 -9.97 -16.47 1.79
C ARG A 76 -8.72 -15.71 2.27
N LEU A 77 -8.90 -14.78 3.20
CA LEU A 77 -7.91 -13.93 3.85
C LEU A 77 -8.20 -13.93 5.36
N PRO A 78 -7.89 -15.04 6.07
CA PRO A 78 -8.03 -15.10 7.52
C PRO A 78 -7.10 -14.05 8.15
N GLY A 79 -7.65 -13.21 9.06
CA GLY A 79 -6.95 -12.04 9.61
C GLY A 79 -7.39 -10.69 9.01
N THR A 80 -8.53 -10.64 8.33
CA THR A 80 -9.17 -9.38 7.91
C THR A 80 -9.94 -8.75 9.08
N SER A 81 -9.59 -7.52 9.46
CA SER A 81 -10.27 -6.70 10.51
C SER A 81 -11.80 -6.64 10.33
N THR A 82 -12.55 -6.46 11.42
CA THR A 82 -14.03 -6.49 11.43
C THR A 82 -14.70 -5.16 11.04
N ASP A 83 -13.92 -4.08 10.92
CA ASP A 83 -14.44 -2.70 10.87
C ASP A 83 -14.41 -2.09 9.46
N PHE A 84 -14.86 -2.86 8.47
CA PHE A 84 -14.94 -2.39 7.09
C PHE A 84 -16.34 -1.86 6.75
N THR A 85 -16.36 -0.71 6.07
CA THR A 85 -17.57 -0.26 5.37
C THR A 85 -17.81 -1.17 4.17
N LYS A 86 -19.05 -1.17 3.64
CA LYS A 86 -19.36 -1.98 2.44
C LYS A 86 -18.46 -1.58 1.26
N VAL A 87 -18.14 -0.29 1.11
CA VAL A 87 -17.27 0.22 0.05
C VAL A 87 -15.87 -0.37 0.17
N ASP A 88 -15.31 -0.38 1.38
CA ASP A 88 -13.97 -0.96 1.64
C ASP A 88 -13.92 -2.46 1.34
N LEU A 89 -14.98 -3.20 1.69
CA LEU A 89 -15.09 -4.62 1.38
C LEU A 89 -15.17 -4.87 -0.12
N VAL A 90 -15.92 -4.05 -0.86
CA VAL A 90 -15.99 -4.17 -2.33
C VAL A 90 -14.62 -3.92 -2.95
N MET A 91 -13.92 -2.87 -2.53
CA MET A 91 -12.57 -2.56 -3.02
C MET A 91 -11.60 -3.72 -2.72
N LYS A 92 -11.65 -4.28 -1.51
CA LYS A 92 -10.80 -5.42 -1.14
C LYS A 92 -11.11 -6.71 -1.90
N VAL A 93 -12.38 -7.00 -2.17
CA VAL A 93 -12.78 -8.16 -2.98
C VAL A 93 -12.23 -8.05 -4.39
N ILE A 94 -12.37 -6.87 -5.00
CA ILE A 94 -11.86 -6.61 -6.35
C ILE A 94 -10.33 -6.71 -6.36
N GLN A 95 -9.66 -6.05 -5.43
CA GLN A 95 -8.20 -6.15 -5.29
C GLN A 95 -7.73 -7.60 -5.09
N TYR A 96 -8.45 -8.40 -4.30
CA TYR A 96 -8.15 -9.81 -4.12
C TYR A 96 -8.26 -10.60 -5.43
N TRP A 97 -9.32 -10.37 -6.21
CA TRP A 97 -9.49 -11.00 -7.52
C TRP A 97 -8.40 -10.56 -8.52
N ASP A 98 -8.04 -9.28 -8.52
CA ASP A 98 -6.98 -8.73 -9.37
C ASP A 98 -5.59 -9.26 -8.98
N THR A 99 -5.33 -9.48 -7.68
CA THR A 99 -4.02 -9.95 -7.19
C THR A 99 -3.81 -11.45 -7.45
N ASN A 100 -4.87 -12.24 -7.54
CA ASN A 100 -4.79 -13.68 -7.84
C ASN A 100 -4.27 -13.99 -9.27
N LEU A 101 -4.16 -13.00 -10.17
CA LEU A 101 -3.42 -13.11 -11.44
C LEU A 101 -1.97 -13.57 -11.28
N ASN A 102 -1.33 -13.19 -10.17
CA ASN A 102 0.11 -13.36 -9.99
C ASN A 102 0.49 -14.66 -9.25
N LYS A 103 -0.48 -15.38 -8.69
CA LYS A 103 -0.23 -16.62 -7.94
C LYS A 103 -0.23 -17.88 -8.81
N GLU A 104 -0.95 -17.90 -9.94
CA GLU A 104 -1.01 -19.09 -10.81
C GLU A 104 0.25 -19.34 -11.66
N ILE A 105 1.25 -18.45 -11.63
CA ILE A 105 2.54 -18.68 -12.34
C ILE A 105 3.57 -19.39 -11.43
N ILE A 106 3.33 -19.50 -10.12
CA ILE A 106 4.30 -20.07 -9.18
C ILE A 106 3.63 -21.13 -8.30
N GLU A 107 3.12 -22.23 -8.86
CA GLU A 107 2.89 -23.43 -8.04
C GLU A 107 2.77 -24.71 -8.88
N ALA A 108 3.89 -25.42 -9.03
CA ALA A 108 4.03 -26.88 -8.97
C ALA A 108 5.54 -27.28 -8.96
N PRO A 109 5.94 -28.48 -8.48
CA PRO A 109 5.92 -28.87 -7.07
C PRO A 109 7.29 -29.45 -6.61
N ASN A 110 7.32 -29.84 -5.32
CA ASN A 110 8.33 -30.65 -4.62
C ASN A 110 9.43 -29.88 -3.85
N SER A 111 9.32 -29.87 -2.53
CA SER A 111 10.00 -30.89 -1.72
C SER A 111 9.59 -30.76 -0.25
N THR A 112 9.08 -31.86 0.30
CA THR A 112 9.00 -32.17 1.72
C THR A 112 10.34 -31.91 2.42
N ILE A 113 10.34 -31.12 3.51
CA ILE A 113 11.18 -31.33 4.70
C ILE A 113 10.47 -30.72 5.92
N SER A 114 10.52 -31.51 7.00
CA SER A 114 10.07 -31.33 8.38
C SER A 114 9.85 -29.91 8.93
N VAL A 115 8.73 -29.85 9.63
CA VAL A 115 8.20 -28.79 10.49
C VAL A 115 9.16 -28.46 11.63
N ALA A 116 9.66 -27.23 11.63
CA ALA A 116 9.89 -26.47 12.86
C ALA A 116 8.83 -25.36 12.90
N PRO A 117 8.24 -25.02 14.06
CA PRO A 117 7.19 -24.01 14.12
C PRO A 117 7.73 -22.69 13.58
N PRO A 118 7.07 -22.06 12.58
CA PRO A 118 7.53 -20.79 12.07
C PRO A 118 7.46 -19.77 13.21
N MET A 119 8.59 -19.13 13.50
CA MET A 119 8.57 -17.87 14.23
C MET A 119 7.58 -16.96 13.51
N GLN A 120 6.48 -16.62 14.19
CA GLN A 120 5.50 -15.66 13.69
C GLN A 120 6.23 -14.34 13.51
N ILE A 121 6.59 -14.02 12.27
CA ILE A 121 6.94 -12.66 11.89
C ILE A 121 5.67 -11.86 12.17
N PRO A 122 5.70 -10.84 13.05
CA PRO A 122 4.53 -10.02 13.35
C PRO A 122 3.93 -9.54 12.04
N SER A 123 2.63 -9.79 11.88
CA SER A 123 1.92 -9.31 10.71
C SER A 123 1.92 -7.78 10.77
N GLU A 124 1.96 -7.11 9.62
CA GLU A 124 1.97 -5.64 9.57
C GLU A 124 0.74 -4.97 10.23
N GLN A 125 -0.28 -5.76 10.54
CA GLN A 125 -1.46 -5.36 11.32
C GLN A 125 -1.19 -5.26 12.84
N ASP A 126 -0.08 -5.82 13.33
CA ASP A 126 0.27 -5.82 14.76
C ASP A 126 0.75 -4.43 15.23
N TYR A 127 1.00 -3.50 14.30
CA TYR A 127 1.49 -2.15 14.60
C TYR A 127 0.83 -1.08 13.69
N PRO A 128 -0.19 -0.34 14.17
CA PRO A 128 -0.84 0.73 13.40
C PRO A 128 0.11 1.80 12.85
N ILE A 129 1.26 1.98 13.51
CA ILE A 129 2.30 2.93 13.09
C ILE A 129 2.92 2.57 11.74
N HIS A 130 3.00 1.28 11.39
CA HIS A 130 3.56 0.84 10.11
C HIS A 130 2.60 1.13 8.96
N LEU A 131 1.30 0.93 9.18
CA LEU A 131 0.28 1.32 8.21
C LEU A 131 0.30 2.84 7.97
N MET A 132 0.43 3.63 9.03
CA MET A 132 0.58 5.08 8.94
C MET A 132 1.85 5.47 8.16
N ALA A 133 2.99 4.83 8.46
CA ALA A 133 4.25 5.07 7.77
C ALA A 133 4.17 4.78 6.27
N ARG A 134 3.52 3.67 5.88
CA ARG A 134 3.29 3.33 4.47
C ARG A 134 2.45 4.41 3.78
N LYS A 135 1.31 4.79 4.36
CA LYS A 135 0.44 5.83 3.80
C LYS A 135 1.16 7.15 3.64
N PHE A 136 1.97 7.53 4.63
CA PHE A 136 2.80 8.72 4.56
C PHE A 136 3.85 8.62 3.43
N GLY A 137 4.57 7.50 3.34
CA GLY A 137 5.59 7.27 2.32
C GLY A 137 5.01 7.35 0.91
N GLU A 138 3.92 6.62 0.66
CA GLU A 138 3.17 6.68 -0.60
C GLU A 138 2.77 8.12 -0.94
N TRP A 139 2.05 8.79 -0.04
CA TRP A 139 1.61 10.17 -0.24
C TRP A 139 2.75 11.16 -0.51
N PHE A 140 3.84 11.09 0.25
CA PHE A 140 4.95 12.05 0.14
C PHE A 140 5.69 11.90 -1.18
N PHE A 141 6.08 10.67 -1.53
CA PHE A 141 6.83 10.42 -2.76
C PHE A 141 5.97 10.59 -4.01
N ASP A 142 4.68 10.27 -3.96
CA ASP A 142 3.74 10.56 -5.05
C ASP A 142 3.60 12.07 -5.30
N LYS A 143 3.43 12.85 -4.21
CA LYS A 143 3.38 14.31 -4.31
C LYS A 143 4.67 14.90 -4.86
N TYR A 144 5.83 14.44 -4.37
CA TYR A 144 7.13 14.90 -4.87
C TYR A 144 7.32 14.55 -6.36
N ASN A 145 7.04 13.30 -6.75
CA ASN A 145 7.20 12.83 -8.11
C ASN A 145 6.27 13.57 -9.09
N SER A 146 5.09 13.97 -8.62
CA SER A 146 4.09 14.70 -9.40
C SER A 146 4.22 16.22 -9.33
N ASP A 147 5.28 16.76 -8.71
CA ASP A 147 5.51 18.21 -8.52
C ASP A 147 4.36 18.93 -7.78
N ASN A 148 3.65 18.19 -6.93
CA ASN A 148 2.48 18.65 -6.17
C ASN A 148 2.79 18.84 -4.66
N LEU A 149 4.04 18.65 -4.25
CA LEU A 149 4.47 18.92 -2.88
C LEU A 149 4.54 20.44 -2.68
N ILE A 150 3.82 20.95 -1.68
CA ILE A 150 3.72 22.39 -1.40
C ILE A 150 4.15 22.73 0.02
N GLN A 151 4.46 24.00 0.28
CA GLN A 151 4.98 24.44 1.57
C GLN A 151 4.09 24.06 2.77
N SER A 152 2.76 24.07 2.61
CA SER A 152 1.81 23.71 3.66
C SER A 152 1.77 22.22 4.00
N ASP A 153 2.38 21.37 3.16
CA ASP A 153 2.57 19.94 3.44
C ASP A 153 3.65 19.71 4.51
N LEU A 154 4.50 20.71 4.77
CA LEU A 154 5.59 20.69 5.75
C LEU A 154 5.22 21.58 6.95
N TRP A 155 5.86 21.36 8.10
CA TRP A 155 5.88 22.39 9.16
C TRP A 155 6.66 23.62 8.69
N SER A 156 6.23 24.83 9.09
CA SER A 156 6.88 26.09 8.66
C SER A 156 8.38 26.13 8.94
N ASP A 157 8.78 25.56 10.08
CA ASP A 157 10.16 25.38 10.56
C ASP A 157 10.64 23.93 10.37
N ALA A 158 10.22 23.28 9.27
CA ALA A 158 10.73 21.99 8.89
C ALA A 158 12.22 22.08 8.55
N ALA A 159 13.00 21.08 8.99
CA ALA A 159 14.42 20.98 8.72
C ALA A 159 14.74 19.78 7.82
N LEU A 160 15.67 19.95 6.87
CA LEU A 160 16.19 18.89 6.00
C LEU A 160 17.70 18.75 6.17
N GLU A 161 18.17 17.52 6.35
CA GLU A 161 19.56 17.11 6.13
C GLU A 161 19.59 16.24 4.86
N LEU A 162 20.09 16.79 3.75
CA LEU A 162 20.20 16.10 2.47
C LEU A 162 21.67 15.75 2.19
N LYS A 163 21.95 14.47 2.01
CA LYS A 163 23.26 13.95 1.60
C LYS A 163 23.15 13.28 0.24
N VAL A 164 24.00 13.67 -0.69
CA VAL A 164 24.09 13.09 -2.03
C VAL A 164 25.47 12.48 -2.21
N ILE A 165 25.53 11.18 -2.50
CA ILE A 165 26.76 10.45 -2.81
C ILE A 165 26.69 10.06 -4.28
N ALA A 166 27.53 10.66 -5.09
CA ALA A 166 27.63 10.40 -6.52
C ALA A 166 29.08 10.08 -6.92
N ALA A 167 29.30 9.75 -8.20
CA ALA A 167 30.63 9.39 -8.69
C ALA A 167 31.65 10.54 -8.60
N ASP A 168 31.17 11.78 -8.60
CA ASP A 168 31.96 13.02 -8.54
C ASP A 168 32.20 13.51 -7.10
N GLY A 169 31.57 12.89 -6.09
CA GLY A 169 31.85 13.16 -4.69
C GLY A 169 30.64 13.05 -3.76
N VAL A 170 30.78 13.65 -2.58
CA VAL A 170 29.73 13.74 -1.56
C VAL A 170 29.33 15.20 -1.39
N SER A 171 28.04 15.48 -1.48
CA SER A 171 27.44 16.79 -1.20
C SER A 171 26.51 16.68 0.00
N GLU A 172 26.59 17.63 0.92
CA GLU A 172 25.72 17.72 2.09
C GLU A 172 25.07 19.10 2.12
N LEU A 173 23.78 19.14 2.47
CA LEU A 173 22.96 20.34 2.52
C LEU A 173 22.06 20.28 3.74
N GLU A 174 22.01 21.37 4.49
CA GLU A 174 21.08 21.54 5.60
C GLU A 174 20.12 22.70 5.30
N CYS A 175 18.85 22.52 5.65
CA CYS A 175 17.79 23.52 5.52
C CYS A 175 17.06 23.64 6.85
N CYS A 176 16.56 24.84 7.16
CA CYS A 176 15.95 25.15 8.45
C CYS A 176 14.54 25.75 8.32
N SER A 177 13.94 25.73 7.12
CA SER A 177 12.57 26.18 6.88
C SER A 177 11.87 25.38 5.78
N ALA A 178 10.53 25.36 5.81
CA ALA A 178 9.71 24.68 4.81
C ALA A 178 10.03 25.11 3.36
N GLU A 179 10.29 26.41 3.17
CA GLU A 179 10.59 26.99 1.86
C GLU A 179 11.95 26.48 1.34
N GLU A 180 12.99 26.51 2.18
CA GLU A 180 14.32 26.00 1.83
C GLU A 180 14.28 24.50 1.56
N VAL A 181 13.56 23.73 2.38
CA VAL A 181 13.37 22.28 2.19
C VAL A 181 12.76 22.02 0.82
N LEU A 182 11.62 22.66 0.51
CA LEU A 182 10.93 22.45 -0.77
C LEU A 182 11.79 22.89 -1.96
N CYS A 183 12.44 24.05 -1.87
CA CYS A 183 13.34 24.56 -2.89
C CYS A 183 14.49 23.60 -3.17
N SER A 184 15.10 23.05 -2.12
CA SER A 184 16.22 22.11 -2.22
C SER A 184 15.80 20.77 -2.83
N LEU A 185 14.63 20.29 -2.43
CA LEU A 185 13.99 19.08 -2.97
C LEU A 185 13.69 19.19 -4.47
N VAL A 186 13.10 20.31 -4.90
CA VAL A 186 12.82 20.60 -6.31
C VAL A 186 14.12 20.74 -7.11
N LYS A 187 15.12 21.47 -6.57
CA LYS A 187 16.44 21.61 -7.19
C LYS A 187 17.13 20.27 -7.39
N ALA A 188 17.07 19.36 -6.41
CA ALA A 188 17.64 18.03 -6.53
C ALA A 188 16.98 17.26 -7.69
N LYS A 189 15.64 17.26 -7.77
CA LYS A 189 14.90 16.62 -8.88
C LYS A 189 15.33 17.18 -10.23
N GLN A 190 15.38 18.50 -10.36
CA GLN A 190 15.73 19.19 -11.61
C GLN A 190 17.19 18.96 -12.02
N THR A 191 18.10 18.91 -11.06
CA THR A 191 19.54 18.73 -11.31
C THR A 191 19.83 17.32 -11.80
N PHE A 192 19.22 16.31 -11.17
CA PHE A 192 19.57 14.90 -11.40
C PHE A 192 18.54 14.16 -12.27
N GLY A 193 17.34 14.70 -12.47
CA GLY A 193 16.31 14.13 -13.32
C GLY A 193 15.77 12.78 -12.83
N PHE A 194 15.78 12.53 -11.53
CA PHE A 194 15.30 11.27 -10.95
C PHE A 194 13.86 11.38 -10.42
N TYR A 195 13.27 10.21 -10.23
CA TYR A 195 12.02 9.96 -9.51
C TYR A 195 12.27 8.95 -8.40
N PHE A 196 11.57 9.12 -7.29
CA PHE A 196 11.61 8.17 -6.18
C PHE A 196 10.71 6.97 -6.51
N ASN A 197 11.24 5.76 -6.36
CA ASN A 197 10.44 4.53 -6.39
C ASN A 197 10.53 3.86 -5.01
N PRO A 198 9.64 4.22 -4.06
CA PRO A 198 9.70 3.70 -2.70
C PRO A 198 9.37 2.21 -2.64
N ASN A 199 10.12 1.45 -1.84
CA ASN A 199 9.73 0.10 -1.49
C ASN A 199 8.62 0.17 -0.42
N LEU A 200 7.36 0.24 -0.86
CA LEU A 200 6.20 0.37 0.04
C LEU A 200 5.89 -0.91 0.85
N SER A 201 6.65 -1.99 0.69
CA SER A 201 6.52 -3.17 1.56
C SER A 201 7.05 -2.87 2.97
N HIS A 202 6.72 -3.74 3.93
CA HIS A 202 7.25 -3.63 5.30
C HIS A 202 8.79 -3.62 5.36
N SER A 203 9.45 -4.23 4.37
CA SER A 203 10.92 -4.25 4.29
C SER A 203 11.53 -2.91 3.86
N GLY A 204 10.75 -2.01 3.28
CA GLY A 204 11.22 -0.72 2.77
C GLY A 204 10.66 0.50 3.47
N VAL A 205 9.48 0.38 4.10
CA VAL A 205 8.86 1.45 4.90
C VAL A 205 8.43 0.94 6.25
N GLN A 206 8.86 1.64 7.32
CA GLN A 206 8.46 1.34 8.68
C GLN A 206 8.28 2.59 9.53
N GLY A 207 7.28 2.54 10.41
CA GLY A 207 7.08 3.52 11.46
C GLY A 207 7.76 3.13 12.78
N ARG A 208 8.19 4.13 13.54
CA ARG A 208 8.80 4.05 14.87
C ARG A 208 8.29 5.19 15.74
N VAL A 209 8.46 5.05 17.05
CA VAL A 209 8.23 6.14 17.99
C VAL A 209 9.51 6.36 18.78
N ASP A 210 9.99 7.60 18.85
CA ASP A 210 11.15 7.92 19.67
C ASP A 210 10.79 7.94 21.17
N PRO A 211 11.77 7.98 22.08
CA PRO A 211 11.50 7.99 23.53
C PRO A 211 10.66 9.18 24.01
N TYR A 212 10.52 10.23 23.21
CA TYR A 212 9.75 11.44 23.52
C TYR A 212 8.35 11.42 22.89
N GLY A 213 7.96 10.32 22.23
CA GLY A 213 6.66 10.18 21.59
C GLY A 213 6.57 10.76 20.18
N GLN A 214 7.68 11.21 19.60
CA GLN A 214 7.73 11.64 18.20
C GLN A 214 7.63 10.43 17.28
N VAL A 215 6.75 10.50 16.28
CA VAL A 215 6.65 9.48 15.24
C VAL A 215 7.79 9.67 14.24
N VAL A 216 8.51 8.60 13.97
CA VAL A 216 9.57 8.54 12.97
C VAL A 216 9.15 7.58 11.87
N VAL A 217 9.16 8.04 10.63
CA VAL A 217 8.90 7.20 9.45
C VAL A 217 10.21 6.98 8.70
N LEU A 218 10.55 5.73 8.49
CA LEU A 218 11.72 5.29 7.74
C LEU A 218 11.26 4.79 6.38
N CYS A 219 11.87 5.30 5.31
CA CYS A 219 11.56 4.89 3.95
C CYS A 219 12.84 4.69 3.17
N CYS A 220 12.88 3.66 2.33
CA CYS A 220 13.95 3.47 1.36
C CYS A 220 13.40 2.93 0.05
N GLY A 221 14.20 3.00 -0.99
CA GLY A 221 13.83 2.52 -2.31
C GLY A 221 14.89 2.85 -3.35
N THR A 222 14.49 2.81 -4.61
CA THR A 222 15.37 3.07 -5.75
C THR A 222 15.10 4.45 -6.34
N LEU A 223 16.12 5.04 -6.96
CA LEU A 223 16.03 6.26 -7.75
C LEU A 223 15.99 5.88 -9.22
N HIS A 224 15.02 6.39 -9.96
CA HIS A 224 14.84 6.08 -11.38
C HIS A 224 14.97 7.34 -12.23
N ALA A 225 15.68 7.25 -13.35
CA ALA A 225 15.71 8.31 -14.36
C ALA A 225 15.36 7.67 -15.71
N ALA A 226 14.28 8.16 -16.35
CA ALA A 226 13.63 7.47 -17.46
C ALA A 226 13.31 6.00 -17.08
N GLU A 227 13.67 5.03 -17.92
CA GLU A 227 13.38 3.61 -17.72
C GLU A 227 14.48 2.83 -16.96
N ARG A 228 15.42 3.52 -16.31
CA ARG A 228 16.53 2.88 -15.58
C ARG A 228 16.60 3.28 -14.12
N SER A 229 16.96 2.32 -13.27
CA SER A 229 17.39 2.60 -11.89
C SER A 229 18.81 3.17 -11.92
N VAL A 230 19.03 4.29 -11.23
CA VAL A 230 20.30 5.04 -11.21
C VAL A 230 20.91 5.15 -9.81
N GLY A 231 20.23 4.62 -8.80
CA GLY A 231 20.69 4.66 -7.42
C GLY A 231 19.65 4.19 -6.42
N VAL A 232 19.94 4.45 -5.16
CA VAL A 232 19.07 4.17 -4.02
C VAL A 232 18.87 5.42 -3.18
N PHE A 233 17.79 5.44 -2.41
CA PHE A 233 17.56 6.46 -1.42
C PHE A 233 17.17 5.88 -0.07
N GLU A 234 17.50 6.62 0.97
CA GLU A 234 17.17 6.32 2.36
C GLU A 234 16.66 7.61 3.02
N CYS A 235 15.52 7.54 3.70
CA CYS A 235 14.87 8.70 4.28
C CYS A 235 14.38 8.38 5.70
N ALA A 236 14.53 9.37 6.59
CA ALA A 236 13.91 9.37 7.91
C ALA A 236 13.13 10.67 8.11
N PHE A 237 11.85 10.55 8.46
CA PHE A 237 10.96 11.67 8.69
C PHE A 237 10.53 11.69 10.15
N GLY A 238 10.86 12.75 10.87
CA GLY A 238 10.24 13.06 12.16
C GLY A 238 8.93 13.80 11.91
N LEU A 239 7.82 13.16 12.27
CA LEU A 239 6.47 13.66 12.03
C LEU A 239 5.86 14.22 13.31
N LEU A 240 5.08 15.29 13.17
CA LEU A 240 4.24 15.83 14.22
C LEU A 240 2.82 16.03 13.68
N ARG A 241 1.81 15.87 14.55
CA ARG A 241 0.43 16.12 14.17
C ARG A 241 0.13 17.61 14.16
N ASP A 242 -0.58 18.06 13.15
CA ASP A 242 -1.05 19.43 13.01
C ASP A 242 -2.49 19.56 13.53
N PRO A 243 -2.72 20.15 14.72
CA PRO A 243 -4.06 20.31 15.28
C PRO A 243 -4.96 21.23 14.45
N HIS A 244 -4.40 22.03 13.53
CA HIS A 244 -5.13 22.95 12.68
C HIS A 244 -5.46 22.37 11.30
N ALA A 245 -5.03 21.13 11.01
CA ALA A 245 -5.28 20.44 9.75
C ALA A 245 -5.74 19.01 10.01
N ASP A 246 -6.90 18.85 10.66
CA ASP A 246 -7.53 17.56 11.00
C ASP A 246 -6.60 16.58 11.73
N ASN A 247 -5.67 17.11 12.53
CA ASN A 247 -4.67 16.32 13.26
C ASN A 247 -3.76 15.48 12.33
N ASN A 248 -3.57 15.95 11.09
CA ASN A 248 -2.79 15.27 10.06
C ASN A 248 -1.29 15.28 10.40
N TRP A 249 -0.58 14.27 9.94
CA TRP A 249 0.86 14.13 10.16
C TRP A 249 1.64 14.96 9.15
N LYS A 250 2.49 15.86 9.65
CA LYS A 250 3.39 16.68 8.84
C LYS A 250 4.85 16.45 9.21
N PRO A 251 5.77 16.39 8.23
CA PRO A 251 7.20 16.29 8.48
C PRO A 251 7.73 17.58 9.10
N LYS A 252 8.45 17.41 10.20
CA LYS A 252 9.15 18.46 10.96
C LYS A 252 10.66 18.33 10.79
N LYS A 253 11.17 17.09 10.81
CA LYS A 253 12.57 16.78 10.53
C LYS A 253 12.62 15.81 9.38
N PHE A 254 13.55 16.00 8.46
CA PHE A 254 13.71 15.17 7.30
C PHE A 254 15.19 14.90 7.08
N LYS A 255 15.61 13.65 7.12
CA LYS A 255 16.93 13.23 6.66
C LYS A 255 16.76 12.45 5.38
N CYS A 256 17.55 12.78 4.37
CA CYS A 256 17.49 12.14 3.06
C CYS A 256 18.92 11.85 2.58
N LEU A 257 19.21 10.58 2.32
CA LEU A 257 20.40 10.14 1.61
C LEU A 257 20.01 9.71 0.20
N LEU A 258 20.71 10.26 -0.79
CA LEU A 258 20.67 9.84 -2.17
C LEU A 258 22.02 9.25 -2.53
N ARG A 259 22.04 8.06 -3.12
CA ARG A 259 23.28 7.39 -3.52
C ARG A 259 23.17 6.92 -4.96
N SER A 260 24.06 7.40 -5.81
CA SER A 260 24.19 6.87 -7.17
C SER A 260 24.86 5.50 -7.13
N GLU A 261 24.29 4.56 -7.89
CA GLU A 261 24.84 3.22 -8.04
C GLU A 261 24.79 2.81 -9.51
N LEU A 262 25.87 2.19 -10.01
CA LEU A 262 25.96 1.73 -11.40
C LEU A 262 25.02 0.56 -11.70
N SER A 263 24.75 -0.27 -10.69
CA SER A 263 23.84 -1.41 -10.77
C SER A 263 23.04 -1.51 -9.46
N PRO A 264 22.06 -0.61 -9.25
CA PRO A 264 21.25 -0.62 -8.03
C PRO A 264 20.44 -1.92 -7.92
N PRO A 265 20.08 -2.34 -6.70
CA PRO A 265 19.21 -3.50 -6.52
C PRO A 265 17.84 -3.23 -7.14
N ARG A 266 17.13 -4.30 -7.52
CA ARG A 266 15.73 -4.20 -8.00
C ARG A 266 14.78 -3.70 -6.91
N LEU A 267 15.13 -3.95 -5.66
CA LEU A 267 14.38 -3.55 -4.47
C LEU A 267 15.41 -3.22 -3.38
N HIS A 268 15.37 -1.99 -2.86
CA HIS A 268 16.20 -1.59 -1.72
C HIS A 268 15.41 -1.77 -0.43
N THR A 269 16.04 -2.28 0.62
CA THR A 269 15.39 -2.58 1.91
C THR A 269 16.06 -1.88 3.07
N LEU A 270 15.31 -1.65 4.14
CA LEU A 270 15.78 -0.99 5.36
C LEU A 270 16.90 -1.78 6.06
N ASN A 271 16.92 -3.11 5.91
CA ASN A 271 17.97 -3.96 6.45
C ASN A 271 19.33 -3.74 5.78
N GLU A 272 19.34 -3.34 4.51
CA GLU A 272 20.55 -3.06 3.73
C GLU A 272 21.05 -1.62 3.97
N SER A 273 20.17 -0.75 4.45
CA SER A 273 20.48 0.64 4.74
C SER A 273 21.43 0.76 5.92
N GLN A 274 22.58 1.42 5.74
CA GLN A 274 23.51 1.69 6.84
C GLN A 274 23.11 2.92 7.66
N THR A 275 22.41 3.89 7.06
CA THR A 275 22.10 5.17 7.73
C THR A 275 20.88 5.09 8.64
N LEU A 276 19.93 4.21 8.33
CA LEU A 276 18.69 4.07 9.10
C LEU A 276 18.78 3.03 10.24
N GLN A 277 19.90 2.30 10.38
CA GLN A 277 20.04 1.25 11.41
C GLN A 277 19.76 1.76 12.82
N MET A 278 20.30 2.92 13.18
CA MET A 278 20.06 3.52 14.51
C MET A 278 18.59 3.90 14.72
N ALA A 279 17.88 4.29 13.66
CA ALA A 279 16.47 4.62 13.78
C ALA A 279 15.58 3.36 13.81
N LEU A 280 16.02 2.26 13.20
CA LEU A 280 15.31 0.98 13.22
C LEU A 280 15.25 0.34 14.61
N THR A 281 16.19 0.67 15.50
CA THR A 281 16.21 0.20 16.89
C THR A 281 15.23 0.94 17.81
N LEU A 282 14.63 2.03 17.35
CA LEU A 282 13.56 2.71 18.08
C LEU A 282 12.37 1.74 18.30
N PRO A 283 11.59 1.93 19.37
CA PRO A 283 10.45 1.06 19.64
C PRO A 283 9.33 1.26 18.62
N THR A 284 8.56 0.19 18.43
CA THR A 284 7.23 0.23 17.82
C THR A 284 6.20 0.24 18.94
N PRO A 285 5.27 1.21 19.00
CA PRO A 285 4.22 1.21 20.00
C PRO A 285 3.37 -0.06 19.82
N THR A 286 3.35 -0.89 20.84
CA THR A 286 2.48 -2.06 20.94
C THR A 286 1.20 -1.61 21.63
N ASP A 287 0.02 -1.91 21.06
CA ASP A 287 -1.28 -1.56 21.67
C ASP A 287 -1.63 -2.40 22.92
N THR A 288 -0.65 -3.05 23.55
CA THR A 288 -0.84 -3.78 24.80
C THR A 288 -0.89 -2.79 25.96
N LEU A 289 -2.11 -2.37 26.30
CA LEU A 289 -2.44 -1.82 27.61
C LEU A 289 -2.30 -2.96 28.63
N ASP A 290 -1.14 -3.07 29.29
CA ASP A 290 -1.03 -3.76 30.58
C ASP A 290 -1.56 -2.86 31.71
#